data_AF-A0A6J1F9R2-F1
#
_entry.id   AF-A0A6J1F9R2-F1
#
_cell.length_a   1.000
_cell.length_b   1.000
_cell.length_c   1.000
_cell.angle_alpha   90.00
_cell.angle_beta   90.00
_cell.angle_gamma   90.00
#
_symmetry.space_group_name_H-M   'P 1'
#
loop_
_entity.id
_entity.type
_entity.pdbx_description
1 polymer ?
#
loop_
_entity_poly.entity_id
_entity_poly.type
_entity_poly.pdbx_seq_one_letter_code
_entity_poly.pdbx_strand_id
1 'polypeptide(L)'
;MADVSSNPNSASDTLTLDGIRDSLIRQENSIVYSLIERARFPLNRQIYLQNNASIPGFSGSLVEFIVRETEAIQAKAGRYENPEENPFFPESLPRPLLNPHKYPKDLHPSGASINMNKAIWEFYFDKFLPLLVADGDDGNYAATAASDLACLQALSRRIHCGKYVAEVKFRDAPKEYETPIRSKERDTLMKLLTFVAVEEMVKKRVEKKAMVFGQEVTLNNTNEGGKHMIDPSLASRLYSEWVIPLTKEVEVEYLLRRLE
;
A
#
# COMPACT_ATOMS: atom_id res chain seq x y z
N MET A 1 -16.05 16.99 -16.42
CA MET A 1 -14.61 17.27 -16.52
C MET A 1 -14.00 16.98 -15.17
N ALA A 2 -12.97 16.13 -15.09
CA ALA A 2 -12.24 15.96 -13.84
C ALA A 2 -11.58 17.30 -13.50
N ASP A 3 -11.76 17.76 -12.27
CA ASP A 3 -11.13 18.97 -11.78
C ASP A 3 -9.64 18.68 -11.55
N VAL A 4 -8.81 19.03 -12.53
CA VAL A 4 -7.34 18.86 -12.51
C VAL A 4 -6.68 19.94 -11.62
N SER A 5 -7.46 20.73 -10.87
CA SER A 5 -6.96 21.70 -9.90
C SER A 5 -6.30 21.07 -8.66
N SER A 6 -6.23 19.74 -8.59
CA SER A 6 -5.43 18.99 -7.61
C SER A 6 -4.22 18.31 -8.26
N ASN A 7 -3.45 19.06 -9.05
CA ASN A 7 -2.07 18.69 -9.34
C ASN A 7 -1.18 19.31 -8.26
N PRO A 8 -0.81 18.62 -7.16
CA PRO A 8 -0.04 19.20 -6.06
C PRO A 8 1.42 19.53 -6.43
N ASN A 9 1.80 19.39 -7.69
CA ASN A 9 3.20 19.48 -8.14
C ASN A 9 3.59 20.84 -8.73
N SER A 10 2.87 21.93 -8.42
CA SER A 10 3.37 23.28 -8.69
C SER A 10 3.21 24.21 -7.49
N ALA A 11 4.36 24.64 -6.96
CA ALA A 11 4.59 25.65 -5.94
C ALA A 11 4.56 25.17 -4.47
N SER A 12 5.75 24.87 -3.94
CA SER A 12 6.14 24.91 -2.52
C SER A 12 5.13 24.44 -1.46
N ASP A 13 4.58 23.23 -1.58
CA ASP A 13 3.94 22.61 -0.43
C ASP A 13 5.00 21.87 0.39
N THR A 14 5.51 22.59 1.41
CA THR A 14 6.14 21.99 2.60
C THR A 14 5.40 20.72 2.98
N LEU A 15 6.12 19.63 3.23
CA LEU A 15 5.57 18.40 3.80
C LEU A 15 4.74 18.74 5.07
N THR A 16 3.42 18.88 4.94
CA THR A 16 2.51 19.28 6.02
C THR A 16 1.74 18.07 6.56
N LEU A 17 1.34 18.15 7.83
CA LEU A 17 0.46 17.15 8.45
C LEU A 17 -0.86 16.99 7.67
N ASP A 18 -1.45 18.10 7.23
CA ASP A 18 -2.72 18.10 6.50
C ASP A 18 -2.58 17.46 5.12
N GLY A 19 -1.51 17.80 4.37
CA GLY A 19 -1.24 17.18 3.07
C GLY A 19 -1.01 15.67 3.17
N ILE A 20 -0.29 15.22 4.20
CA ILE A 20 -0.13 13.78 4.48
C ILE A 20 -1.49 13.15 4.82
N ARG A 21 -2.28 13.78 5.69
CA ARG A 21 -3.59 13.25 6.10
C ARG A 21 -4.51 13.05 4.90
N ASP A 22 -4.58 14.03 3.99
CA ASP A 22 -5.37 13.93 2.77
C ASP A 22 -4.84 12.82 1.85
N SER A 23 -3.52 12.69 1.72
CA SER A 23 -2.90 11.60 0.98
C SER A 23 -3.26 10.22 1.54
N LEU A 24 -3.17 10.05 2.87
CA LEU A 24 -3.54 8.80 3.54
C LEU A 24 -5.02 8.45 3.33
N ILE A 25 -5.92 9.43 3.39
CA ILE A 25 -7.36 9.23 3.14
C ILE A 25 -7.63 8.79 1.70
N ARG A 26 -6.92 9.34 0.71
CA ARG A 26 -7.03 8.90 -0.70
C ARG A 26 -6.48 7.50 -0.93
N GLN A 27 -5.38 7.17 -0.27
CA GLN A 27 -4.78 5.84 -0.35
C GLN A 27 -5.67 4.77 0.30
N GLU A 28 -6.38 5.10 1.38
CA GLU A 28 -7.44 4.23 1.92
C GLU A 28 -8.51 3.91 0.87
N ASN A 29 -8.97 4.90 0.10
CA ASN A 29 -9.94 4.67 -0.98
C ASN A 29 -9.37 3.72 -2.03
N SER A 30 -8.12 3.94 -2.44
CA SER A 30 -7.44 3.14 -3.46
C SER A 30 -7.32 1.67 -3.03
N ILE A 31 -7.00 1.42 -1.76
CA ILE A 31 -6.98 0.07 -1.19
C ILE A 31 -8.37 -0.54 -1.25
N VAL A 32 -9.40 0.13 -0.69
CA VAL A 32 -10.76 -0.43 -0.64
C VAL A 32 -11.29 -0.75 -2.05
N TYR A 33 -11.09 0.13 -3.02
CA TYR A 33 -11.49 -0.15 -4.40
C TYR A 33 -10.72 -1.34 -5.00
N SER A 34 -9.42 -1.43 -4.77
CA SER A 34 -8.62 -2.56 -5.27
C SER A 34 -9.09 -3.89 -4.66
N LEU A 35 -9.46 -3.90 -3.37
CA LEU A 35 -10.02 -5.07 -2.71
C LEU A 35 -11.36 -5.51 -3.33
N ILE A 36 -12.25 -4.55 -3.57
CA ILE A 36 -13.55 -4.81 -4.21
C ILE A 36 -13.35 -5.40 -5.61
N GLU A 37 -12.43 -4.84 -6.41
CA GLU A 37 -12.13 -5.37 -7.74
C GLU A 37 -11.49 -6.76 -7.67
N ARG A 38 -10.58 -7.02 -6.73
CA ARG A 38 -10.00 -8.35 -6.55
C ARG A 38 -11.03 -9.40 -6.14
N ALA A 39 -12.02 -9.02 -5.32
CA ALA A 39 -13.06 -9.93 -4.85
C ALA A 39 -14.07 -10.36 -5.93
N ARG A 40 -13.98 -9.79 -7.14
CA ARG A 40 -14.77 -10.23 -8.31
C ARG A 40 -14.33 -11.60 -8.84
N PHE A 41 -13.10 -12.00 -8.54
CA PHE A 41 -12.52 -13.27 -8.96
C PHE A 41 -12.39 -14.21 -7.76
N PRO A 42 -12.56 -15.54 -7.94
CA PRO A 42 -12.27 -16.50 -6.89
C PRO A 42 -10.76 -16.56 -6.60
N LEU A 43 -10.36 -17.46 -5.71
CA LEU A 43 -8.96 -17.60 -5.33
C LEU A 43 -8.05 -17.86 -6.54
N ASN A 44 -8.47 -18.63 -7.54
CA ASN A 44 -7.65 -18.91 -8.73
C ASN A 44 -6.25 -19.45 -8.35
N ARG A 45 -6.21 -20.40 -7.41
CA ARG A 45 -5.01 -20.91 -6.74
C ARG A 45 -3.85 -21.24 -7.69
N GLN A 46 -4.17 -21.70 -8.90
CA GLN A 46 -3.22 -22.07 -9.95
C GLN A 46 -2.19 -20.97 -10.27
N ILE A 47 -2.55 -19.69 -10.13
CA ILE A 47 -1.67 -18.57 -10.50
C ILE A 47 -0.55 -18.32 -9.48
N TYR A 48 -0.70 -18.83 -8.26
CA TYR A 48 0.26 -18.69 -7.15
C TYR A 48 1.20 -19.90 -7.02
N LEU A 49 0.90 -21.00 -7.72
CA LEU A 49 1.70 -22.21 -7.67
C LEU A 49 2.99 -22.04 -8.50
N GLN A 50 4.10 -22.40 -7.88
CA GLN A 50 5.43 -22.35 -8.50
C GLN A 50 5.51 -23.29 -9.71
N ASN A 51 6.01 -22.77 -10.84
CA ASN A 51 6.23 -23.51 -12.09
C ASN A 51 4.99 -24.21 -12.67
N ASN A 52 3.78 -23.77 -12.28
CA ASN A 52 2.53 -24.32 -12.80
C ASN A 52 2.25 -23.85 -14.24
N ALA A 53 2.63 -22.61 -14.56
CA ALA A 53 2.65 -22.10 -15.92
C ALA A 53 4.06 -22.28 -16.51
N SER A 54 4.16 -22.97 -17.64
CA SER A 54 5.42 -23.08 -18.38
C SER A 54 5.67 -21.79 -19.17
N ILE A 55 6.29 -20.80 -18.53
CA ILE A 55 6.65 -19.53 -19.14
C ILE A 55 8.12 -19.60 -19.62
N PRO A 56 8.39 -19.53 -20.94
CA PRO A 56 9.76 -19.64 -21.45
C PRO A 56 10.69 -18.59 -20.84
N GLY A 57 11.83 -19.03 -20.29
CA GLY A 57 12.84 -18.15 -19.71
C GLY A 57 12.50 -17.59 -18.32
N PHE A 58 11.41 -18.03 -17.70
CA PHE A 58 10.99 -17.61 -16.36
C PHE A 58 10.82 -18.80 -15.42
N SER A 59 11.20 -18.63 -14.16
CA SER A 59 10.97 -19.61 -13.10
C SER A 59 10.25 -18.91 -11.94
N GLY A 60 9.03 -19.36 -11.65
CA GLY A 60 8.16 -18.70 -10.70
C GLY A 60 6.68 -19.04 -10.94
N SER A 61 5.82 -18.44 -10.15
CA SER A 61 4.37 -18.44 -10.32
C SER A 61 3.93 -17.42 -11.38
N LEU A 62 2.70 -17.55 -11.90
CA LEU A 62 2.15 -16.62 -12.88
C LEU A 62 1.99 -15.20 -12.29
N VAL A 63 1.65 -15.08 -11.00
CA VAL A 63 1.57 -13.77 -10.34
C VAL A 63 2.93 -13.09 -10.27
N GLU A 64 4.00 -13.83 -9.96
CA GLU A 64 5.36 -13.27 -9.91
C GLU A 64 5.81 -12.81 -11.30
N PHE A 65 5.48 -13.55 -12.35
CA PHE A 65 5.74 -13.15 -13.73
C PHE A 65 5.05 -11.82 -14.06
N ILE A 66 3.73 -11.74 -13.83
CA ILE A 66 2.93 -10.55 -14.16
C ILE A 66 3.39 -9.34 -13.37
N VAL A 67 3.67 -9.50 -12.08
CA VAL A 67 4.19 -8.42 -11.23
C VAL A 67 5.52 -7.94 -11.78
N ARG A 68 6.52 -8.83 -11.97
CA ARG A 68 7.86 -8.44 -12.46
C ARG A 68 7.83 -7.72 -13.80
N GLU A 69 7.11 -8.26 -14.77
CA GLU A 69 7.00 -7.66 -16.11
C GLU A 69 6.32 -6.28 -16.05
N THR A 70 5.28 -6.15 -15.21
CA THR A 70 4.57 -4.88 -15.05
C THR A 70 5.44 -3.85 -14.33
N GLU A 71 6.13 -4.23 -13.25
CA GLU A 71 7.09 -3.36 -12.57
C GLU A 71 8.20 -2.94 -13.52
N ALA A 72 8.71 -3.83 -14.38
CA ALA A 72 9.73 -3.50 -15.37
C ALA A 72 9.26 -2.43 -16.38
N ILE A 73 8.02 -2.53 -16.87
CA ILE A 73 7.41 -1.51 -17.73
C ILE A 73 7.27 -0.19 -16.98
N GLN A 74 6.77 -0.21 -15.74
CA GLN A 74 6.58 0.99 -14.93
C GLN A 74 7.91 1.66 -14.53
N ALA A 75 8.97 0.87 -14.30
CA ALA A 75 10.32 1.36 -14.05
C ALA A 75 10.91 2.09 -15.26
N LYS A 76 10.72 1.56 -16.47
CA LYS A 76 11.11 2.27 -17.72
C LYS A 76 10.42 3.63 -17.84
N ALA A 77 9.20 3.76 -17.35
CA ALA A 77 8.44 5.00 -17.29
C ALA A 77 8.79 5.90 -16.07
N GLY A 78 9.72 5.48 -15.20
CA GLY A 78 10.17 6.26 -14.06
C GLY A 78 9.30 6.17 -12.80
N ARG A 79 8.39 5.20 -12.69
CA ARG A 79 7.50 5.06 -11.52
C ARG A 79 8.27 5.02 -10.20
N TYR A 80 9.34 4.23 -10.13
CA TYR A 80 10.13 4.02 -8.92
C TYR A 80 11.21 5.08 -8.68
N GLU A 81 11.27 6.13 -9.51
CA GLU A 81 11.96 7.37 -9.17
C GLU A 81 11.14 8.20 -8.18
N ASN A 82 9.84 7.94 -8.07
CA ASN A 82 8.97 8.55 -7.06
C ASN A 82 9.27 7.94 -5.68
N PRO A 83 9.67 8.74 -4.67
CA PRO A 83 9.99 8.23 -3.32
C PRO A 83 8.81 7.56 -2.59
N GLU A 84 7.57 7.76 -3.04
CA GLU A 84 6.40 7.05 -2.49
C GLU A 84 6.20 5.63 -3.06
N GLU A 85 6.82 5.31 -4.20
CA GLU A 85 6.62 4.04 -4.90
C GLU A 85 7.77 3.07 -4.59
N ASN A 86 7.44 1.85 -4.16
CA ASN A 86 8.42 0.86 -3.73
C ASN A 86 8.20 -0.43 -4.54
N PRO A 87 9.21 -0.96 -5.26
CA PRO A 87 9.05 -2.15 -6.07
C PRO A 87 9.05 -3.43 -5.24
N PHE A 88 8.29 -4.44 -5.67
CA PHE A 88 8.31 -5.78 -5.08
C PHE A 88 9.53 -6.59 -5.52
N PHE A 89 10.04 -6.35 -6.73
CA PHE A 89 11.22 -7.02 -7.29
C PHE A 89 12.32 -6.01 -7.70
N PRO A 90 12.96 -5.32 -6.73
CA PRO A 90 13.97 -4.29 -7.01
C PRO A 90 15.16 -4.80 -7.84
N GLU A 91 15.58 -6.05 -7.63
CA GLU A 91 16.74 -6.68 -8.30
C GLU A 91 16.55 -6.85 -9.81
N SER A 92 15.30 -6.78 -10.30
CA SER A 92 14.94 -7.03 -11.69
C SER A 92 14.55 -5.77 -12.46
N LEU A 93 14.68 -4.58 -11.85
CA LEU A 93 14.20 -3.36 -12.47
C LEU A 93 15.16 -2.83 -13.56
N PRO A 94 14.66 -2.54 -14.77
CA PRO A 94 15.40 -1.82 -15.78
C PRO A 94 15.57 -0.35 -15.38
N ARG A 95 16.57 0.32 -15.95
CA ARG A 95 16.76 1.77 -15.79
C ARG A 95 15.60 2.55 -16.43
N PRO A 96 15.19 3.70 -15.85
CA PRO A 96 14.25 4.61 -16.50
C PRO A 96 14.74 5.06 -17.87
N LEU A 97 13.81 5.14 -18.84
CA LEU A 97 14.08 5.59 -20.21
C LEU A 97 13.68 7.06 -20.42
N LEU A 98 12.86 7.59 -19.52
CA LEU A 98 12.37 8.97 -19.55
C LEU A 98 13.21 9.85 -18.63
N ASN A 99 13.20 11.17 -18.89
CA ASN A 99 13.87 12.13 -18.03
C ASN A 99 13.30 12.07 -16.60
N PRO A 100 14.13 11.94 -15.56
CA PRO A 100 13.65 11.86 -14.19
C PRO A 100 12.89 13.11 -13.81
N HIS A 101 11.70 12.93 -13.23
CA HIS A 101 11.00 14.01 -12.56
C HIS A 101 11.78 14.39 -11.28
N LYS A 102 11.93 15.70 -11.01
CA LYS A 102 12.61 16.17 -9.81
C LYS A 102 11.64 16.19 -8.63
N TYR A 103 11.53 15.06 -7.95
CA TYR A 103 10.73 14.98 -6.72
C TYR A 103 11.37 15.81 -5.58
N PRO A 104 10.54 16.40 -4.70
CA PRO A 104 11.01 17.01 -3.46
C PRO A 104 11.84 16.02 -2.62
N LYS A 105 12.97 16.49 -2.08
CA LYS A 105 13.84 15.70 -1.21
C LYS A 105 13.43 15.84 0.26
N ASP A 106 12.18 15.49 0.56
CA ASP A 106 11.63 15.66 1.91
C ASP A 106 12.10 14.59 2.89
N LEU A 107 12.44 13.40 2.41
CA LEU A 107 12.91 12.30 3.25
C LEU A 107 14.42 12.32 3.44
N HIS A 108 14.86 11.88 4.62
CA HIS A 108 16.27 11.63 4.90
C HIS A 108 16.78 10.47 4.04
N PRO A 109 17.94 10.61 3.34
CA PRO A 109 18.42 9.59 2.40
C PRO A 109 18.54 8.19 3.00
N SER A 110 19.07 8.06 4.21
CA SER A 110 19.27 6.76 4.89
C SER A 110 17.95 6.06 5.25
N GLY A 111 16.87 6.82 5.46
CA GLY A 111 15.53 6.28 5.72
C GLY A 111 14.71 6.04 4.46
N ALA A 112 15.06 6.71 3.35
CA ALA A 112 14.28 6.62 2.11
C ALA A 112 14.31 5.21 1.48
N SER A 113 15.37 4.44 1.70
CA SER A 113 15.58 3.10 1.10
C SER A 113 14.83 1.95 1.80
N ILE A 114 14.10 2.21 2.88
CA ILE A 114 13.36 1.17 3.61
C ILE A 114 12.27 0.57 2.71
N ASN A 115 12.24 -0.75 2.58
CA ASN A 115 11.25 -1.47 1.79
C ASN A 115 10.76 -2.74 2.52
N MET A 116 9.48 -2.74 2.87
CA MET A 116 8.74 -3.80 3.56
C MET A 116 7.93 -4.67 2.60
N ASN A 117 8.12 -4.55 1.29
CA ASN A 117 7.31 -5.27 0.30
C ASN A 117 7.37 -6.79 0.44
N LYS A 118 8.44 -7.36 0.98
CA LYS A 118 8.50 -8.79 1.31
C LYS A 118 7.44 -9.18 2.34
N ALA A 119 7.34 -8.44 3.45
CA ALA A 119 6.32 -8.67 4.47
C ALA A 119 4.91 -8.41 3.92
N ILE A 120 4.76 -7.40 3.06
CA ILE A 120 3.48 -7.08 2.40
C ILE A 120 3.02 -8.23 1.49
N TRP A 121 3.93 -8.74 0.67
CA TRP A 121 3.69 -9.88 -0.20
C TRP A 121 3.24 -11.11 0.59
N GLU A 122 3.99 -11.46 1.65
CA GLU A 122 3.71 -12.61 2.51
C GLU A 122 2.33 -12.52 3.17
N PHE A 123 2.01 -11.41 3.87
CA PHE A 123 0.70 -11.33 4.52
C PHE A 123 -0.45 -11.28 3.50
N TYR A 124 -0.24 -10.62 2.35
CA TYR A 124 -1.27 -10.49 1.33
C TYR A 124 -1.70 -11.87 0.81
N PHE A 125 -0.75 -12.68 0.33
CA PHE A 125 -1.06 -13.99 -0.25
C PHE A 125 -1.35 -15.06 0.82
N ASP A 126 -0.57 -15.11 1.89
CA ASP A 126 -0.63 -16.25 2.83
C ASP A 126 -1.72 -16.10 3.88
N LYS A 127 -2.14 -14.87 4.18
CA LYS A 127 -3.06 -14.58 5.29
C LYS A 127 -4.33 -13.88 4.85
N PHE A 128 -4.23 -12.82 4.06
CA PHE A 128 -5.36 -11.96 3.79
C PHE A 128 -6.19 -12.39 2.58
N LEU A 129 -5.56 -12.73 1.45
CA LEU A 129 -6.25 -13.10 0.22
C LEU A 129 -7.24 -14.27 0.41
N PRO A 130 -6.91 -15.36 1.13
CA PRO A 130 -7.87 -16.45 1.39
C PRO A 130 -9.09 -16.05 2.24
N LEU A 131 -9.00 -14.93 2.97
CA LEU A 131 -10.13 -14.38 3.73
C LEU A 131 -11.00 -13.46 2.86
N LEU A 132 -10.39 -12.82 1.85
CA LEU A 132 -11.05 -11.85 0.99
C LEU A 132 -11.95 -12.50 -0.06
N VAL A 133 -11.52 -13.62 -0.65
CA VAL A 133 -12.16 -14.20 -1.84
C VAL A 133 -12.61 -15.63 -1.60
N ALA A 134 -13.66 -16.04 -2.31
CA ALA A 134 -14.13 -17.42 -2.26
C ALA A 134 -13.12 -18.38 -2.90
N ASP A 135 -13.04 -19.61 -2.39
CA ASP A 135 -12.36 -20.69 -3.10
C ASP A 135 -13.03 -20.95 -4.45
N GLY A 136 -12.22 -21.25 -5.47
CA GLY A 136 -12.70 -21.54 -6.81
C GLY A 136 -11.65 -21.26 -7.88
N ASP A 137 -12.01 -21.60 -9.11
CA ASP A 137 -11.22 -21.33 -10.31
C ASP A 137 -12.18 -20.95 -11.44
N ASP A 138 -12.07 -19.72 -11.95
CA ASP A 138 -12.88 -19.22 -13.06
C ASP A 138 -12.07 -19.00 -14.35
N GLY A 139 -10.78 -19.38 -14.35
CA GLY A 139 -9.87 -19.21 -15.49
C GLY A 139 -9.43 -17.76 -15.77
N ASN A 140 -9.90 -16.74 -15.03
CA ASN A 140 -9.57 -15.33 -15.27
C ASN A 140 -8.21 -14.93 -14.67
N TYR A 141 -7.17 -15.72 -14.97
CA TYR A 141 -5.86 -15.63 -14.31
C TYR A 141 -5.13 -14.29 -14.52
N ALA A 142 -5.13 -13.77 -15.75
CA ALA A 142 -4.47 -12.50 -16.05
C ALA A 142 -5.15 -11.32 -15.35
N ALA A 143 -6.50 -11.31 -15.33
CA ALA A 143 -7.26 -10.27 -14.65
C ALA A 143 -7.08 -10.35 -13.12
N THR A 144 -7.06 -11.57 -12.58
CA THR A 144 -6.80 -11.84 -11.17
C THR A 144 -5.45 -11.29 -10.73
N ALA A 145 -4.38 -11.64 -11.45
CA ALA A 145 -3.03 -11.18 -11.13
C ALA A 145 -2.87 -9.65 -11.29
N ALA A 146 -3.57 -9.03 -12.24
CA ALA A 146 -3.59 -7.57 -12.38
C ALA A 146 -4.29 -6.90 -11.18
N SER A 147 -5.41 -7.47 -10.70
CA SER A 147 -6.08 -7.00 -9.47
C SER A 147 -5.24 -7.24 -8.22
N ASP A 148 -4.53 -8.38 -8.13
CA ASP A 148 -3.56 -8.65 -7.06
C ASP A 148 -2.46 -7.58 -7.03
N LEU A 149 -1.88 -7.26 -8.19
CA LEU A 149 -0.86 -6.22 -8.31
C LEU A 149 -1.41 -4.84 -7.90
N ALA A 150 -2.64 -4.50 -8.26
CA ALA A 150 -3.27 -3.24 -7.84
C ALA A 150 -3.40 -3.16 -6.31
N CYS A 151 -3.85 -4.24 -5.66
CA CYS A 151 -3.88 -4.34 -4.20
C CYS A 151 -2.49 -4.17 -3.59
N LEU A 152 -1.51 -4.93 -4.08
CA LEU A 152 -0.13 -4.92 -3.59
C LEU A 152 0.51 -3.54 -3.69
N GLN A 153 0.35 -2.84 -4.82
CA GLN A 153 0.90 -1.50 -5.01
C GLN A 153 0.19 -0.46 -4.12
N ALA A 154 -1.13 -0.54 -3.98
CA ALA A 154 -1.88 0.34 -3.09
C ALA A 154 -1.48 0.15 -1.62
N LEU A 155 -1.31 -1.11 -1.19
CA LEU A 155 -0.83 -1.48 0.14
C LEU A 155 0.61 -1.00 0.36
N SER A 156 1.50 -1.24 -0.60
CA SER A 156 2.89 -0.81 -0.56
C SER A 156 3.00 0.70 -0.35
N ARG A 157 2.30 1.50 -1.17
CA ARG A 157 2.33 2.95 -1.03
C ARG A 157 1.81 3.39 0.34
N ARG A 158 0.68 2.84 0.80
CA ARG A 158 0.06 3.18 2.10
C ARG A 158 0.96 2.87 3.28
N ILE A 159 1.60 1.70 3.28
CA ILE A 159 2.47 1.26 4.36
C ILE A 159 3.75 2.10 4.37
N HIS A 160 4.34 2.33 3.19
CA HIS A 160 5.58 3.11 3.07
C HIS A 160 5.40 4.61 3.26
N CYS A 161 4.17 5.15 3.15
CA CYS A 161 3.88 6.52 3.60
C CYS A 161 4.21 6.76 5.08
N GLY A 162 4.42 5.70 5.88
CA GLY A 162 5.03 5.79 7.20
C GLY A 162 6.35 6.59 7.22
N LYS A 163 7.16 6.56 6.14
CA LYS A 163 8.39 7.38 6.03
C LYS A 163 8.08 8.87 6.20
N TYR A 164 7.05 9.36 5.51
CA TYR A 164 6.63 10.75 5.56
C TYR A 164 5.95 11.11 6.87
N VAL A 165 5.12 10.22 7.40
CA VAL A 165 4.50 10.39 8.73
C VAL A 165 5.57 10.55 9.80
N ALA A 166 6.58 9.67 9.78
CA ALA A 166 7.72 9.74 10.70
C ALA A 166 8.54 11.02 10.51
N GLU A 167 8.81 11.44 9.27
CA GLU A 167 9.52 12.69 9.00
C GLU A 167 8.80 13.90 9.60
N VAL A 168 7.47 14.00 9.43
CA VAL A 168 6.72 15.12 9.98
C VAL A 168 6.68 15.08 11.50
N LYS A 169 6.43 13.92 12.10
CA LYS A 169 6.48 13.76 13.57
C LYS A 169 7.85 14.16 14.13
N PHE A 170 8.94 13.75 13.47
CA PHE A 170 10.29 14.12 13.87
C PHE A 170 10.54 15.63 13.74
N ARG A 171 10.08 16.27 12.65
CA ARG A 171 10.21 17.72 12.45
C ARG A 171 9.43 18.54 13.49
N ASP A 172 8.27 18.05 13.91
CA ASP A 172 7.40 18.71 14.90
C ASP A 172 8.01 18.66 16.31
N ALA A 173 8.55 17.51 16.72
CA ALA A 173 9.08 17.31 18.07
C ALA A 173 10.43 16.56 18.10
N PRO A 174 11.52 17.10 17.51
CA PRO A 174 12.77 16.36 17.31
C PRO A 174 13.40 15.86 18.62
N LYS A 175 13.31 16.68 19.68
CA LYS A 175 13.86 16.36 21.01
C LYS A 175 13.24 15.10 21.63
N GLU A 176 12.00 14.77 21.30
CA GLU A 176 11.33 13.56 21.81
C GLU A 176 11.90 12.28 21.20
N TYR A 177 12.40 12.36 19.96
CA TYR A 177 12.89 11.20 19.22
C TYR A 177 14.42 11.07 19.25
N GLU A 178 15.18 12.15 19.44
CA GLU A 178 16.64 12.15 19.36
C GLU A 178 17.30 11.10 20.28
N THR A 179 16.93 11.06 21.56
CA THR A 179 17.51 10.11 22.53
C THR A 179 17.16 8.66 22.16
N PRO A 180 15.88 8.28 21.94
CA PRO A 180 15.55 6.94 21.47
C PRO A 180 16.21 6.53 20.15
N ILE A 181 16.38 7.46 19.20
CA ILE A 181 17.05 7.18 17.92
C ILE A 181 18.54 6.87 18.15
N ARG A 182 19.25 7.71 18.90
CA ARG A 182 20.69 7.52 19.17
C ARG A 182 20.97 6.24 19.95
N SER A 183 20.11 5.92 20.92
CA SER A 183 20.18 4.69 21.71
C SER A 183 19.61 3.45 21.00
N LYS A 184 19.07 3.61 19.77
CA LYS A 184 18.42 2.56 18.98
C LYS A 184 17.28 1.84 19.73
N GLU A 185 16.53 2.57 20.55
CA GLU A 185 15.43 2.05 21.36
C GLU A 185 14.13 1.90 20.55
N ARG A 186 13.98 0.77 19.85
CA ARG A 186 12.76 0.46 19.06
C ARG A 186 11.47 0.57 19.86
N ASP A 187 11.40 -0.05 21.02
CA ASP A 187 10.16 -0.13 21.80
C ASP A 187 9.71 1.24 22.29
N THR A 188 10.66 2.10 22.63
CA THR A 188 10.39 3.50 23.00
C THR A 188 9.82 4.26 21.80
N LEU A 189 10.43 4.13 20.62
CA LEU A 189 9.91 4.72 19.38
C LEU A 189 8.51 4.21 19.05
N MET A 190 8.27 2.89 19.12
CA MET A 190 6.96 2.29 18.86
C MET A 190 5.87 2.84 19.79
N LYS A 191 6.19 3.04 21.08
CA LYS A 191 5.27 3.63 22.05
C LYS A 191 4.95 5.09 21.71
N LEU A 192 5.96 5.89 21.37
CA LEU A 192 5.79 7.30 20.98
C LEU A 192 4.91 7.46 19.72
N LEU A 193 4.97 6.48 18.81
CA LEU A 193 4.25 6.53 17.54
C LEU A 193 2.82 5.96 17.62
N THR A 194 2.45 5.32 18.74
CA THR A 194 1.16 4.64 18.90
C THR A 194 0.10 5.61 19.43
N PHE A 195 -0.84 5.98 18.55
CA PHE A 195 -1.99 6.81 18.88
C PHE A 195 -3.28 6.00 18.73
N VAL A 196 -3.66 5.26 19.78
CA VAL A 196 -4.77 4.28 19.75
C VAL A 196 -6.08 4.88 19.21
N ALA A 197 -6.43 6.10 19.62
CA ALA A 197 -7.65 6.76 19.14
C ALA A 197 -7.64 7.00 17.61
N VAL A 198 -6.47 7.33 17.04
CA VAL A 198 -6.31 7.53 15.59
C VAL A 198 -6.40 6.19 14.86
N GLU A 199 -5.77 5.14 15.40
CA GLU A 199 -5.85 3.80 14.83
C GLU A 199 -7.30 3.29 14.76
N GLU A 200 -8.07 3.46 15.84
CA GLU A 200 -9.49 3.10 15.89
C GLU A 200 -10.35 3.91 14.92
N MET A 201 -10.06 5.21 14.76
CA MET A 201 -10.73 6.04 13.76
C MET A 201 -10.44 5.60 12.32
N VAL A 202 -9.21 5.16 12.02
CA VAL A 202 -8.84 4.64 10.70
C VAL A 202 -9.61 3.35 10.40
N LYS A 203 -9.62 2.40 11.34
CA LYS A 203 -10.34 1.12 11.20
C LYS A 203 -11.82 1.34 10.87
N LYS A 204 -12.52 2.14 11.70
CA LYS A 204 -13.94 2.48 11.50
C LYS A 204 -14.19 3.20 10.18
N ARG A 205 -13.28 4.09 9.75
CA ARG A 205 -13.42 4.83 8.49
C ARG A 205 -13.26 3.91 7.29
N VAL A 206 -12.30 3.01 7.31
CA VAL A 206 -12.07 2.04 6.21
C VAL A 206 -13.24 1.06 6.10
N GLU A 207 -13.75 0.57 7.23
CA GLU A 207 -14.96 -0.26 7.27
C GLU A 207 -16.16 0.46 6.64
N LYS A 208 -16.40 1.72 7.05
CA LYS A 208 -17.47 2.54 6.46
C LYS A 208 -17.28 2.76 4.96
N LYS A 209 -16.05 2.97 4.50
CA LYS A 209 -15.73 3.10 3.06
C LYS A 209 -16.03 1.81 2.30
N ALA A 210 -15.64 0.65 2.84
CA ALA A 210 -15.95 -0.64 2.23
C ALA A 210 -17.45 -0.90 2.15
N MET A 211 -18.19 -0.53 3.21
CA MET A 211 -19.66 -0.60 3.21
C MET A 211 -20.28 0.28 2.13
N VAL A 212 -19.80 1.52 1.95
CA VAL A 212 -20.35 2.46 0.95
C VAL A 212 -19.94 2.09 -0.47
N PHE A 213 -18.67 1.76 -0.71
CA PHE A 213 -18.16 1.47 -2.05
C PHE A 213 -18.53 0.08 -2.56
N GLY A 214 -18.76 -0.88 -1.66
CA GLY A 214 -19.12 -2.25 -2.00
C GLY A 214 -20.63 -2.47 -2.22
N GLN A 215 -21.45 -1.42 -2.11
CA GLN A 215 -22.90 -1.49 -2.38
C GLN A 215 -23.16 -1.62 -3.88
N GLU A 216 -23.96 -2.62 -4.26
CA GLU A 216 -24.50 -2.72 -5.61
C GLU A 216 -25.59 -1.66 -5.81
N VAL A 217 -25.38 -0.76 -6.77
CA VAL A 217 -26.34 0.32 -7.08
C VAL A 217 -27.28 -0.15 -8.18
N THR A 218 -28.54 -0.40 -7.84
CA THR A 218 -29.61 -0.71 -8.80
C THR A 218 -30.54 0.49 -8.97
N LEU A 219 -31.11 0.67 -10.17
CA LEU A 219 -32.02 1.80 -10.46
C LEU A 219 -33.34 1.72 -9.67
N ASN A 220 -33.71 0.54 -9.20
CA ASN A 220 -34.90 0.30 -8.42
C ASN A 220 -34.51 0.29 -6.95
N ASN A 221 -34.82 1.37 -6.22
CA ASN A 221 -34.57 1.56 -4.78
C ASN A 221 -35.38 0.58 -3.89
N THR A 222 -35.29 -0.72 -4.13
CA THR A 222 -35.65 -1.71 -3.11
C THR A 222 -34.45 -1.82 -2.17
N ASN A 223 -34.51 -1.10 -1.05
CA ASN A 223 -33.59 -1.16 0.09
C ASN A 223 -33.62 -2.55 0.77
N GLU A 224 -33.57 -3.63 0.00
CA GLU A 224 -33.40 -4.99 0.52
C GLU A 224 -31.92 -5.23 0.71
N GLY A 225 -31.40 -4.82 1.88
CA GLY A 225 -30.10 -5.23 2.44
C GLY A 225 -29.03 -5.57 1.39
N GLY A 226 -28.62 -4.56 0.61
CA GLY A 226 -27.79 -4.74 -0.58
C GLY A 226 -26.57 -5.63 -0.31
N LYS A 227 -26.42 -6.69 -1.11
CA LYS A 227 -25.29 -7.60 -1.04
C LYS A 227 -23.99 -6.80 -1.24
N HIS A 228 -23.15 -6.75 -0.22
CA HIS A 228 -21.83 -6.13 -0.36
C HIS A 228 -20.88 -7.08 -1.10
N MET A 229 -20.09 -6.55 -2.05
CA MET A 229 -19.10 -7.34 -2.79
C MET A 229 -18.00 -7.93 -1.89
N ILE A 230 -17.68 -7.24 -0.79
CA ILE A 230 -16.78 -7.71 0.26
C ILE A 230 -17.43 -7.48 1.62
N ASP A 231 -17.09 -8.31 2.61
CA ASP A 231 -17.43 -8.04 4.00
C ASP A 231 -16.68 -6.76 4.46
N PRO A 232 -17.39 -5.67 4.83
CA PRO A 232 -16.74 -4.44 5.26
C PRO A 232 -15.80 -4.62 6.46
N SER A 233 -16.09 -5.59 7.33
CA SER A 233 -15.28 -5.88 8.51
C SER A 233 -13.89 -6.42 8.13
N LEU A 234 -13.75 -7.08 6.97
CA LEU A 234 -12.46 -7.54 6.46
C LEU A 234 -11.53 -6.39 6.09
N ALA A 235 -12.06 -5.26 5.60
CA ALA A 235 -11.25 -4.08 5.33
C ALA A 235 -10.74 -3.44 6.64
N SER A 236 -11.57 -3.43 7.69
CA SER A 236 -11.19 -3.03 9.05
C SER A 236 -10.09 -3.94 9.62
N ARG A 237 -10.29 -5.25 9.48
CA ARG A 237 -9.34 -6.30 9.90
C ARG A 237 -8.01 -6.19 9.16
N LEU A 238 -8.03 -5.96 7.85
CA LEU A 238 -6.83 -5.71 7.04
C LEU A 238 -5.97 -4.61 7.65
N TYR A 239 -6.62 -3.50 8.03
CA TYR A 239 -5.94 -2.37 8.62
C TYR A 239 -5.43 -2.66 10.03
N SER A 240 -6.22 -3.34 10.84
CA SER A 240 -5.87 -3.65 12.22
C SER A 240 -4.73 -4.65 12.35
N GLU A 241 -4.73 -5.72 11.55
CA GLU A 241 -3.77 -6.83 11.69
C GLU A 241 -2.47 -6.61 10.92
N TRP A 242 -2.50 -5.89 9.78
CA TRP A 242 -1.33 -5.79 8.90
C TRP A 242 -0.95 -4.36 8.52
N VAL A 243 -1.87 -3.54 7.99
CA VAL A 243 -1.50 -2.21 7.44
C VAL A 243 -0.99 -1.26 8.51
N ILE A 244 -1.71 -1.10 9.63
CA ILE A 244 -1.29 -0.19 10.71
C ILE A 244 0.01 -0.70 11.37
N PRO A 245 0.13 -1.98 11.77
CA PRO A 245 1.38 -2.50 12.33
C PRO A 245 2.59 -2.30 11.42
N LEU A 246 2.48 -2.66 10.12
CA LEU A 246 3.59 -2.50 9.18
C LEU A 246 3.91 -1.02 8.90
N THR A 247 2.90 -0.14 8.87
CA THR A 247 3.16 1.31 8.76
C THR A 247 4.00 1.79 9.95
N LYS A 248 3.68 1.36 11.17
CA LYS A 248 4.46 1.72 12.37
C LYS A 248 5.87 1.15 12.33
N GLU A 249 6.06 -0.07 11.85
CA GLU A 249 7.41 -0.62 11.62
C GLU A 249 8.21 0.23 10.62
N VAL A 250 7.59 0.70 9.52
CA VAL A 250 8.24 1.65 8.60
C VAL A 250 8.61 2.95 9.32
N GLU A 251 7.71 3.51 10.13
CA GLU A 251 7.99 4.73 10.91
C GLU A 251 9.19 4.54 11.85
N VAL A 252 9.25 3.43 12.59
CA VAL A 252 10.35 3.10 13.50
C VAL A 252 11.67 2.92 12.74
N GLU A 253 11.68 2.11 11.67
CA GLU A 253 12.88 1.90 10.84
C GLU A 253 13.39 3.21 10.25
N TYR A 254 12.48 4.10 9.84
CA TYR A 254 12.84 5.40 9.29
C TYR A 254 13.52 6.27 10.35
N LEU A 255 12.92 6.39 11.54
CA LEU A 255 13.46 7.19 12.63
C LEU A 255 14.82 6.68 13.11
N LEU A 256 15.01 5.36 13.19
CA LEU A 256 16.30 4.78 13.56
C LEU A 256 17.46 5.21 12.65
N ARG A 257 17.18 5.55 11.39
CA ARG A 257 18.17 6.01 10.39
C ARG A 257 18.13 7.51 10.16
N ARG A 258 17.33 8.25 10.94
CA ARG A 258 17.05 9.67 10.68
C ARG A 258 18.18 10.62 11.07
N LEU A 259 19.10 10.18 11.92
CA LEU A 259 20.24 10.94 12.42
C LEU A 259 21.60 10.41 11.90
N GLU A 260 21.57 9.53 10.90
CA GLU A 260 22.77 8.96 10.26
C GLU A 260 23.46 9.94 9.31
#